data_AF-A0AAE1A0D6-F1
#
_entry.id   AF-A0AAE1A0D6-F1
#
_cell.length_a   1.000
_cell.length_b   1.000
_cell.length_c   1.000
_cell.angle_alpha   90.00
_cell.angle_beta   90.00
_cell.angle_gamma   90.00
#
_symmetry.space_group_name_H-M   'P 1'
#
loop_
_entity.id
_entity.type
_entity.pdbx_description
1 polymer ?
#
loop_
_entity_poly.entity_id
_entity_poly.type
_entity_poly.pdbx_seq_one_letter_code
_entity_poly.pdbx_strand_id
1 'polypeptide(L)' 'MSHRKFSAPRHGSKGFLPKKRSKRHRGKCKAFPKDDKTKPVHLTAFIGYKAGMTHIVREVDRVGSSKL' A
#
# COMPACT_ATOMS: atom_id res chain seq x y z
N MET A 1 32.34 8.68 21.24
CA MET A 1 31.43 7.59 20.82
C MET A 1 32.24 6.56 20.06
N SER A 2 32.48 5.38 20.64
CA SER A 2 33.22 4.31 19.95
C SER A 2 32.36 3.69 18.85
N HIS A 3 33.02 3.05 17.88
CA HIS A 3 32.32 2.30 16.84
C HIS A 3 31.45 1.19 17.46
N ARG A 4 30.25 0.99 16.91
CA ARG A 4 29.31 -0.04 17.38
C ARG A 4 29.93 -1.44 17.26
N LYS A 5 29.82 -2.28 18.30
CA LYS A 5 30.42 -3.63 18.35
C LYS A 5 29.88 -4.61 17.29
N PHE A 6 28.57 -4.59 17.03
CA PHE A 6 27.90 -5.45 16.04
C PHE A 6 27.00 -4.63 15.12
N SER A 7 26.95 -4.96 13.83
CA SER A 7 26.01 -4.33 12.91
C SER A 7 24.58 -4.78 13.22
N ALA A 8 23.62 -3.88 13.07
CA ALA A 8 22.21 -4.25 13.03
C ALA A 8 21.43 -3.26 12.16
N PRO A 9 20.27 -3.67 11.63
CA PRO A 9 19.38 -2.78 10.89
C PRO A 9 18.95 -1.57 11.74
N ARG A 10 18.62 -0.48 11.05
CA ARG A 10 17.99 0.69 11.69
C ARG A 10 16.58 0.36 12.18
N HIS A 11 16.18 0.96 13.30
CA HIS A 11 14.80 0.84 13.80
C HIS A 11 13.85 1.74 13.00
N GLY A 12 13.04 1.12 12.15
CA GLY A 12 12.01 1.78 11.36
C GLY A 12 12.52 2.46 10.09
N SER A 13 11.59 2.83 9.20
CA SER A 13 11.87 3.51 7.94
C SER A 13 11.85 5.03 8.09
N LYS A 14 12.93 5.68 7.62
CA LYS A 14 13.05 7.16 7.62
C LYS A 14 12.12 7.83 6.60
N GLY A 15 11.63 7.10 5.59
CA GLY A 15 10.70 7.63 4.57
C GLY A 15 9.30 7.98 5.10
N PHE A 16 8.96 7.55 6.31
CA PHE A 16 7.69 7.86 6.99
C PHE A 16 7.85 8.94 8.07
N LEU A 17 9.01 9.61 8.11
CA LEU A 17 9.20 10.80 8.95
C LEU A 17 8.71 12.04 8.21
N PRO A 18 8.16 13.04 8.92
CA PRO A 18 7.88 13.05 10.36
C PRO A 18 6.64 12.21 10.73
N LYS A 19 6.67 11.53 11.88
CA LYS A 19 5.53 10.77 12.46
C LYS A 19 4.51 11.70 13.14
N LYS A 20 3.99 12.67 12.38
CA LYS A 20 2.94 13.60 12.84
C LYS A 20 1.57 13.18 12.32
N ARG A 21 0.50 13.68 12.94
CA ARG A 21 -0.87 13.50 12.41
C ARG A 21 -0.98 14.12 11.01
N SER A 22 -1.72 13.46 10.12
CA SER A 22 -2.00 14.00 8.78
C SER A 22 -2.88 15.24 8.88
N LYS A 23 -2.60 16.26 8.05
CA LYS A 23 -3.44 17.47 7.97
C LYS A 23 -4.80 17.21 7.31
N ARG A 24 -4.91 16.17 6.47
CA ARG A 24 -6.11 15.90 5.67
C ARG A 24 -6.96 14.81 6.32
N HIS A 25 -8.27 14.96 6.19
CA HIS A 25 -9.26 13.98 6.67
C HIS A 25 -9.46 12.80 5.71
N ARG A 26 -9.24 12.99 4.40
CA ARG A 26 -9.35 11.95 3.36
C ARG A 26 -7.98 11.68 2.73
N GLY A 27 -7.82 10.48 2.17
CA GLY A 27 -6.64 10.12 1.39
C GLY A 27 -6.45 11.06 0.19
N LYS A 28 -5.20 11.44 -0.11
CA LYS A 28 -4.85 12.18 -1.33
C LYS A 28 -4.06 11.28 -2.27
N CYS A 29 -4.55 11.10 -3.49
CA CYS A 29 -3.76 10.53 -4.58
C CYS A 29 -2.61 11.50 -4.92
N LYS A 30 -1.36 11.06 -4.72
CA LYS A 30 -0.16 11.85 -5.08
C LYS A 30 0.22 11.70 -6.55
N ALA A 31 -0.15 10.57 -7.14
CA ALA A 31 -0.01 10.27 -8.56
C ALA A 31 -1.20 9.37 -8.96
N PHE A 32 -1.74 9.60 -10.15
CA PHE A 32 -2.72 8.72 -10.78
C PHE A 32 -1.98 7.72 -11.69
N PRO A 33 -2.64 6.63 -12.13
CA PRO A 33 -2.09 5.74 -13.14
C PRO A 33 -1.64 6.52 -14.38
N LYS A 34 -0.60 6.03 -15.05
CA LYS A 34 -0.17 6.58 -16.33
C LYS A 34 -1.27 6.37 -17.37
N ASP A 35 -1.44 7.34 -18.23
CA ASP A 35 -2.45 7.30 -19.29
C ASP A 35 -2.08 6.26 -20.36
N ASP A 36 -3.11 5.64 -20.94
CA ASP A 36 -3.02 4.68 -22.04
C ASP A 36 -4.04 5.06 -23.11
N LYS A 37 -3.54 5.69 -24.18
CA LYS A 37 -4.36 6.22 -25.28
C LYS A 37 -5.12 5.15 -26.05
N THR A 38 -4.78 3.87 -25.89
CA THR A 38 -5.48 2.77 -26.56
C THR A 38 -6.81 2.43 -25.91
N LYS A 39 -7.02 2.88 -24.66
CA LYS A 39 -8.20 2.55 -23.86
C LYS A 39 -9.22 3.69 -23.86
N PRO A 40 -10.51 3.37 -23.72
CA PRO A 40 -11.53 4.40 -23.52
C PRO A 40 -11.32 5.14 -22.20
N VAL A 41 -11.84 6.37 -22.16
CA VAL A 41 -11.82 7.22 -20.97
C VAL A 41 -12.51 6.52 -19.81
N HIS A 42 -11.88 6.52 -18.63
CA HIS A 42 -12.41 5.91 -17.42
C HIS A 42 -12.02 6.71 -16.17
N LEU A 43 -12.82 6.55 -15.11
CA LEU A 43 -12.52 7.16 -13.81
C LEU A 43 -11.41 6.38 -13.10
N THR A 44 -10.52 7.10 -12.43
CA THR A 44 -9.32 6.53 -11.81
C THR A 44 -9.44 6.30 -10.31
N ALA A 45 -10.48 6.83 -9.66
CA ALA A 45 -10.67 6.73 -8.22
C ALA A 45 -12.14 6.78 -7.81
N PHE A 46 -12.43 6.22 -6.63
CA PHE A 46 -13.74 6.25 -5.99
C PHE A 46 -13.58 6.39 -4.47
N ILE A 47 -14.59 6.90 -3.77
CA ILE A 47 -14.59 7.04 -2.31
C ILE A 47 -15.34 5.87 -1.68
N GLY A 48 -14.68 5.11 -0.81
CA GLY A 48 -15.29 4.06 -0.01
C GLY A 48 -15.23 4.35 1.49
N TYR A 49 -16.12 3.72 2.25
CA TYR A 49 -16.16 3.77 3.71
C TYR A 49 -15.98 2.36 4.28
N LYS A 50 -15.18 2.24 5.34
CA LYS A 50 -14.94 0.94 5.98
C LYS A 50 -16.19 0.52 6.78
N ALA A 51 -16.86 -0.54 6.33
CA ALA A 51 -18.04 -1.10 7.00
C ALA A 51 -17.69 -2.18 8.05
N GLY A 52 -16.76 -3.09 7.73
CA GLY A 52 -16.42 -4.22 8.59
C GLY A 52 -15.38 -5.15 7.98
N MET A 53 -15.24 -6.36 8.52
CA MET A 53 -14.37 -7.42 8.01
C MET A 53 -15.01 -8.79 8.26
N THR A 54 -14.96 -9.67 7.26
CA THR A 54 -15.44 -11.07 7.30
C THR A 54 -14.42 -11.97 6.59
N HIS A 55 -14.63 -13.29 6.63
CA HIS A 55 -13.85 -14.27 5.86
C HIS A 55 -14.68 -14.83 4.70
N ILE A 56 -14.00 -15.29 3.64
CA ILE A 56 -14.63 -15.93 2.47
C ILE A 56 -13.88 -17.24 2.15
N VAL A 57 -14.59 -18.17 1.53
CA VAL A 57 -13.99 -19.35 0.88
C VAL A 57 -13.92 -19.06 -0.62
N ARG A 58 -12.78 -19.38 -1.25
CA ARG A 58 -12.55 -19.24 -2.70
C ARG A 58 -11.67 -20.40 -3.19
N GLU A 59 -11.87 -20.80 -4.43
CA GLU A 59 -10.94 -21.66 -5.17
C GLU A 59 -9.78 -20.79 -5.70
N VAL A 60 -8.51 -21.24 -5.61
CA VAL A 60 -7.39 -20.49 -6.18
C VAL A 60 -6.99 -21.10 -7.52
N ASP A 61 -7.37 -20.41 -8.60
CA ASP A 61 -6.84 -20.69 -9.93
C ASP A 61 -5.49 -19.97 -10.12
N ARG A 62 -4.42 -20.57 -9.59
CA ARG A 62 -3.05 -20.04 -9.75
C ARG A 62 -2.02 -21.17 -9.89
N VAL A 63 -1.60 -21.38 -11.13
CA VAL A 63 -0.55 -22.36 -11.49
C VAL A 63 0.76 -22.08 -10.74
N GLY A 64 1.38 -23.13 -10.17
CA GLY A 64 2.68 -23.05 -9.47
C GLY A 64 2.61 -22.56 -8.02
N SER A 65 1.42 -22.33 -7.47
CA SER A 65 1.22 -22.11 -6.03
C SER A 65 1.39 -23.44 -5.28
N SER A 66 2.08 -23.42 -4.13
CA SER A 66 2.42 -24.62 -3.36
C SER A 66 1.24 -25.27 -2.61
N LYS A 67 0.02 -24.75 -2.77
CA LYS A 67 -1.28 -25.35 -2.39
C LYS A 67 -2.43 -24.48 -2.91
N LEU A 68 -3.61 -25.14 -2.99
CA LEU A 68 -4.95 -24.76 -3.50
C LEU A 68 -5.37 -23.29 -3.45
#